data_AF-A0AAP7DLB9-F1
#
_entry.id   AF-A0AAP7DLB9-F1
#
_cell.length_a   1.000
_cell.length_b   1.000
_cell.length_c   1.000
_cell.angle_alpha   90.00
_cell.angle_beta   90.00
_cell.angle_gamma   90.00
#
_symmetry.space_group_name_H-M   'P 1'
#
loop_
_entity.id
_entity.type
_entity.pdbx_description
1 polymer ?
#
loop_
_entity_poly.entity_id
_entity_poly.type
_entity_poly.pdbx_seq_one_letter_code
_entity_poly.pdbx_strand_id
1 'polypeptide(L)'
;MAELVWGTKDIRGDVKITQGINDTLTFDVDGSSFSITLDEGVYHTLREKHSSALVQALSEKVAQQTIPIDVLLGGALNDDGKVNYVVFEHQSGGVIDNFGGTMKSLIFN
;
A
#
# COMPACT_ATOMS: atom_id res chain seq x y z
N MET A 1 17.79 -11.24 -2.77
CA MET A 1 17.60 -9.84 -2.33
C MET A 1 16.10 -9.67 -2.14
N ALA A 2 15.63 -9.01 -1.09
CA ALA A 2 14.20 -8.72 -0.97
C ALA A 2 13.80 -7.79 -2.11
N GLU A 3 12.69 -8.09 -2.79
CA GLU A 3 12.12 -7.18 -3.79
C GLU A 3 11.21 -6.20 -3.08
N LEU A 4 11.44 -4.91 -3.32
CA LEU A 4 10.71 -3.80 -2.72
C LEU A 4 10.05 -2.99 -3.83
N VAL A 5 8.73 -2.86 -3.77
CA VAL A 5 7.98 -1.97 -4.65
C VAL A 5 7.47 -0.78 -3.83
N TRP A 6 7.94 0.41 -4.20
CA TRP A 6 7.52 1.65 -3.57
C TRP A 6 6.37 2.26 -4.35
N GLY A 7 5.32 2.66 -3.63
CA GLY A 7 4.34 3.62 -4.11
C GLY A 7 5.01 4.93 -4.54
N THR A 8 4.32 5.69 -5.39
CA THR A 8 4.84 6.96 -5.93
C THR A 8 4.00 8.17 -5.53
N LYS A 9 2.92 7.96 -4.79
CA LYS A 9 2.03 9.02 -4.31
C LYS A 9 2.09 9.17 -2.80
N ASP A 10 2.33 10.39 -2.34
CA ASP A 10 2.37 10.70 -0.91
C ASP A 10 1.00 10.42 -0.26
N ILE A 11 1.03 9.65 0.82
CA ILE A 11 -0.15 9.26 1.61
C ILE A 11 -0.22 9.97 2.97
N ARG A 12 0.56 11.03 3.17
CA ARG A 12 0.54 11.85 4.40
C ARG A 12 -0.83 12.50 4.59
N GLY A 13 -1.30 12.54 5.85
CA GLY A 13 -2.59 13.13 6.20
C GLY A 13 -3.74 12.16 6.01
N ASP A 14 -4.89 12.66 5.54
CA ASP A 14 -6.11 11.87 5.41
C ASP A 14 -6.24 11.25 4.02
N VAL A 15 -6.40 9.93 3.97
CA VAL A 15 -6.82 9.19 2.78
C VAL A 15 -8.25 8.69 2.99
N LYS A 16 -9.20 9.21 2.22
CA LYS A 16 -10.60 8.78 2.27
C LYS A 16 -10.84 7.61 1.31
N ILE A 17 -11.24 6.47 1.85
CA ILE A 17 -11.72 5.31 1.09
C ILE A 17 -13.25 5.35 1.04
N THR A 18 -13.79 5.22 -0.16
CA THR A 18 -15.23 5.14 -0.45
C THR A 18 -15.50 3.84 -1.18
N GLN A 19 -16.45 3.06 -0.67
CA GLN A 19 -16.78 1.75 -1.22
C GLN A 19 -17.13 1.83 -2.71
N GLY A 20 -16.57 0.92 -3.50
CA GLY A 20 -16.72 0.83 -4.96
C GLY A 20 -16.01 1.91 -5.78
N ILE A 21 -15.36 2.90 -5.14
CA ILE A 21 -14.70 4.03 -5.84
C ILE A 21 -13.18 3.92 -5.81
N ASN A 22 -12.60 3.59 -4.65
CA ASN A 22 -11.14 3.55 -4.45
C ASN A 22 -10.71 2.56 -3.35
N ASP A 23 -11.48 1.50 -3.18
CA ASP A 23 -11.40 0.54 -2.08
C ASP A 23 -10.69 -0.78 -2.43
N THR A 24 -10.45 -1.06 -3.71
CA THR A 24 -9.89 -2.34 -4.16
C THR A 24 -8.50 -2.17 -4.78
N LEU A 25 -7.50 -2.87 -4.24
CA LEU A 25 -6.15 -2.98 -4.80
C LEU A 25 -5.95 -4.40 -5.35
N THR A 26 -5.52 -4.50 -6.61
CA THR A 26 -5.12 -5.78 -7.22
C THR A 26 -3.65 -5.75 -7.57
N PHE A 27 -2.98 -6.89 -7.50
CA PHE A 27 -1.56 -7.05 -7.86
C PHE A 27 -1.25 -8.53 -8.02
N ASP A 28 -0.14 -8.83 -8.67
CA ASP A 28 0.36 -10.19 -8.82
C ASP A 28 1.57 -10.40 -7.90
N VAL A 29 1.67 -11.60 -7.32
CA VAL A 29 2.85 -12.06 -6.58
C VAL A 29 3.26 -13.42 -7.12
N ASP A 30 4.50 -13.52 -7.61
CA ASP A 30 5.02 -14.72 -8.26
C ASP A 30 4.07 -15.28 -9.36
N GLY A 31 3.44 -14.37 -10.10
CA GLY A 31 2.49 -14.69 -11.18
C GLY A 31 1.08 -15.10 -10.72
N SER A 32 0.79 -15.07 -9.42
CA SER A 32 -0.56 -15.29 -8.88
C SER A 32 -1.26 -13.97 -8.56
N SER A 33 -2.48 -13.77 -9.05
CA SER A 33 -3.24 -12.54 -8.83
C SER A 33 -3.96 -12.53 -7.48
N PHE A 34 -3.84 -11.41 -6.78
CA PHE A 34 -4.50 -11.14 -5.51
C PHE A 34 -5.35 -9.87 -5.58
N SER A 35 -6.37 -9.82 -4.73
CA SER A 35 -7.27 -8.67 -4.59
C SER A 35 -7.52 -8.38 -3.12
N ILE A 36 -7.28 -7.14 -2.72
CA ILE A 36 -7.52 -6.63 -1.37
C ILE A 36 -8.59 -5.55 -1.44
N THR A 37 -9.58 -5.66 -0.57
CA THR A 37 -10.63 -4.65 -0.42
C THR A 37 -10.57 -4.08 0.99
N LEU A 38 -10.46 -2.76 1.10
CA LEU A 38 -10.54 -2.04 2.35
C LEU A 38 -11.98 -1.61 2.63
N ASP A 39 -12.32 -1.57 3.92
CA ASP A 39 -13.57 -1.00 4.39
C ASP A 39 -13.58 0.52 4.16
N GLU A 40 -14.76 1.11 3.98
CA GLU A 40 -14.86 2.56 3.80
C GLU A 40 -14.45 3.31 5.08
N GLY A 41 -13.84 4.49 4.92
CA GLY A 41 -13.37 5.24 6.07
C GLY A 41 -12.32 6.29 5.73
N VAL A 42 -11.83 6.97 6.76
CA VAL A 42 -10.71 7.92 6.67
C VAL A 42 -9.51 7.32 7.38
N TYR A 43 -8.45 7.11 6.61
CA TYR A 43 -7.21 6.51 7.09
C TYR A 43 -6.17 7.61 7.21
N HIS A 44 -5.74 7.85 8.45
CA HIS A 44 -4.81 8.93 8.76
C HIS A 44 -3.36 8.43 8.84
N THR A 45 -2.43 9.17 8.23
CA THR A 45 -0.99 8.92 8.28
C THR A 45 -0.26 10.05 9.02
N LEU A 46 0.33 9.70 10.16
CA LEU A 46 1.12 10.58 11.02
C LEU A 46 2.61 10.30 10.85
N ARG A 47 3.28 11.17 10.09
CA ARG A 47 4.72 11.07 9.86
C ARG A 47 5.52 11.13 11.17
N GLU A 48 5.20 12.06 12.06
CA GLU A 48 5.94 12.26 13.33
C GLU A 48 5.95 11.04 14.23
N LYS A 49 4.95 10.16 14.08
CA LYS A 49 4.82 8.90 14.82
C LYS A 49 5.20 7.68 13.99
N HIS A 50 5.59 7.87 12.73
CA HIS A 50 5.82 6.80 11.76
C HIS A 50 4.67 5.77 11.78
N SER A 51 3.43 6.26 11.66
CA SER A 51 2.21 5.47 11.77
C SER A 51 1.23 5.82 10.65
N SER A 52 0.59 4.81 10.07
CA SER A 52 -0.43 4.98 9.04
C SER A 52 -1.54 3.96 9.22
N ALA A 53 -2.77 4.43 9.39
CA ALA A 53 -3.94 3.57 9.42
C ALA A 53 -4.16 2.86 8.08
N LEU A 54 -3.79 3.50 6.95
CA LEU A 54 -3.94 2.92 5.61
C LEU A 54 -3.01 1.72 5.43
N VAL A 55 -1.73 1.90 5.77
CA VAL A 55 -0.72 0.82 5.71
C VAL A 55 -1.09 -0.32 6.66
N GLN A 56 -1.55 -0.01 7.88
CA GLN A 56 -2.01 -1.01 8.82
C GLN A 56 -3.16 -1.85 8.24
N ALA A 57 -4.19 -1.20 7.68
CA ALA A 57 -5.34 -1.90 7.11
C ALA A 57 -4.96 -2.77 5.90
N LEU A 58 -4.06 -2.30 5.03
CA LEU A 58 -3.52 -3.10 3.92
C LEU A 58 -2.74 -4.32 4.43
N SER A 59 -1.86 -4.12 5.40
CA SER A 59 -1.06 -5.17 6.03
C SER A 59 -1.95 -6.25 6.67
N GLU A 60 -3.01 -5.84 7.37
CA GLU A 60 -3.99 -6.75 7.96
C GLU A 60 -4.71 -7.61 6.91
N LYS A 61 -5.16 -7.02 5.79
CA LYS A 61 -5.81 -7.79 4.71
C LYS A 61 -4.83 -8.72 3.97
N VAL A 62 -3.58 -8.30 3.78
CA VAL A 62 -2.50 -9.14 3.25
C VAL A 62 -2.29 -10.37 4.14
N ALA A 63 -2.12 -10.15 5.45
CA ALA A 63 -1.90 -11.21 6.42
C ALA A 63 -3.09 -12.18 6.51
N GLN A 64 -4.33 -11.67 6.49
CA GLN A 64 -5.55 -12.49 6.50
C GLN A 64 -5.64 -13.45 5.31
N GLN A 65 -5.11 -13.04 4.16
CA GLN A 65 -5.12 -13.84 2.93
C GLN A 65 -3.86 -14.70 2.76
N THR A 66 -2.90 -14.63 3.70
CA THR A 66 -1.61 -15.35 3.63
C THR A 66 -0.85 -15.05 2.32
N ILE A 67 -0.92 -13.81 1.86
CA ILE A 67 -0.19 -13.35 0.67
C ILE A 67 1.29 -13.19 1.09
N PRO A 68 2.28 -13.66 0.31
CA PRO A 68 3.69 -13.73 0.73
C PRO A 68 4.43 -12.39 0.61
N ILE A 69 3.78 -11.30 1.02
CA ILE A 69 4.34 -9.96 1.04
C ILE A 69 4.08 -9.29 2.40
N ASP A 70 4.90 -8.30 2.73
CA ASP A 70 4.65 -7.37 3.82
C ASP A 70 4.31 -5.99 3.25
N VAL A 71 3.42 -5.26 3.94
CA VAL A 71 3.07 -3.87 3.60
C VAL A 71 3.57 -2.95 4.68
N LEU A 72 4.42 -2.00 4.30
CA LEU A 72 5.21 -1.16 5.19
C LEU A 72 4.99 0.33 4.90
N LEU A 73 5.23 1.16 5.91
CA LEU A 73 5.22 2.62 5.77
C LEU A 73 6.61 3.10 5.36
N GLY A 74 6.76 3.46 4.10
CA GLY A 74 7.96 4.11 3.59
C GLY A 74 8.00 5.60 3.94
N GLY A 75 9.20 6.13 4.17
CA GLY A 75 9.43 7.57 4.30
C GLY A 75 10.56 7.99 3.37
N ALA A 76 10.38 9.10 2.65
CA ALA A 76 11.38 9.63 1.73
C ALA A 76 11.48 11.17 1.80
N LEU A 77 12.49 11.70 1.14
CA LEU A 77 12.66 13.13 0.86
C LEU A 77 12.57 13.33 -0.66
N ASN A 78 11.69 14.22 -1.11
CA ASN A 78 11.59 14.67 -2.51
C ASN A 78 11.51 16.21 -2.55
N ASP A 79 11.22 16.78 -3.72
CA ASP A 79 11.10 18.23 -3.91
C ASP A 79 9.97 18.87 -3.07
N ASP A 80 8.91 18.11 -2.75
CA ASP A 80 7.83 18.50 -1.84
C ASP A 80 8.20 18.34 -0.35
N GLY A 81 9.41 17.86 -0.07
CA GLY A 81 9.95 17.65 1.26
C GLY A 81 9.75 16.23 1.77
N LYS A 82 9.24 16.10 2.98
CA LYS A 82 9.12 14.81 3.68
C LYS A 82 7.80 14.14 3.33
N VAL A 83 7.87 13.01 2.64
CA VAL A 83 6.73 12.25 2.11
C VAL A 83 6.67 10.85 2.70
N ASN A 84 5.47 10.25 2.66
CA ASN A 84 5.20 8.89 3.08
C ASN A 84 4.60 8.07 1.95
N TYR A 85 5.10 6.86 1.75
CA TYR A 85 4.66 5.96 0.69
C TYR A 85 4.22 4.61 1.26
N VAL A 86 3.32 3.93 0.56
CA VAL A 86 3.09 2.49 0.79
C VAL A 86 4.25 1.73 0.16
N VAL A 87 4.84 0.77 0.88
CA VAL A 87 5.91 -0.10 0.38
C VAL A 87 5.46 -1.55 0.48
N PHE A 88 5.65 -2.30 -0.59
CA PHE A 88 5.40 -3.74 -0.63
C PHE A 88 6.73 -4.47 -0.67
N GLU A 89 6.94 -5.40 0.25
CA GLU A 89 8.16 -6.21 0.35
C GLU A 89 7.83 -7.68 0.14
N HIS A 90 8.52 -8.37 -0.77
CA HIS A 90 8.36 -9.80 -0.92
C HIS A 90 9.11 -10.55 0.20
N GLN A 91 8.42 -11.42 0.95
CA GLN A 91 8.97 -12.08 2.14
C GLN A 91 10.20 -12.98 1.83
N SER A 92 10.33 -13.45 0.60
CA SER A 92 11.45 -14.31 0.14
C SER A 92 12.19 -13.84 -1.12
N GLY A 93 12.00 -12.57 -1.55
CA GLY A 93 12.69 -12.03 -2.74
C GLY A 93 12.21 -12.54 -4.10
N GLY A 94 10.89 -12.77 -4.24
CA GLY A 94 10.17 -13.04 -5.50
C GLY A 94 9.70 -11.75 -6.17
N VAL A 95 8.74 -11.86 -7.09
CA VAL A 95 8.27 -10.73 -7.92
C VAL A 95 6.92 -10.21 -7.44
N ILE A 96 6.79 -8.88 -7.36
CA ILE A 96 5.51 -8.19 -7.10
C ILE A 96 5.26 -7.19 -8.23
N ASP A 97 4.20 -7.38 -9.01
CA ASP A 97 3.89 -6.52 -10.15
C ASP A 97 2.38 -6.42 -10.45
N ASN A 98 2.06 -5.92 -11.65
CA ASN A 98 0.69 -5.80 -12.17
C ASN A 98 -0.32 -5.05 -11.26
N PHE A 99 0.14 -4.01 -10.57
CA PHE A 99 -0.72 -3.19 -9.70
C PHE A 99 -1.90 -2.55 -10.46
N GLY A 100 -3.10 -2.74 -9.92
CA GLY A 100 -4.39 -2.40 -10.51
C GLY A 100 -5.48 -2.13 -9.45
N GLY A 101 -6.74 -2.23 -9.88
CA GLY A 101 -7.90 -1.97 -9.04
C GLY A 101 -8.22 -0.47 -8.89
N THR A 102 -9.33 -0.20 -8.18
CA THR A 102 -9.84 1.17 -7.97
C THR A 102 -8.95 1.99 -7.05
N MET A 103 -8.16 1.35 -6.18
CA MET A 103 -7.23 1.97 -5.24
C MET A 103 -5.90 2.39 -5.87
N LYS A 104 -5.53 1.88 -7.06
CA LYS A 104 -4.19 2.07 -7.64
C LYS A 104 -3.72 3.53 -7.61
N SER A 105 -4.59 4.46 -8.02
CA SER A 105 -4.28 5.89 -8.13
C SER A 105 -4.10 6.60 -6.77
N LEU A 106 -4.39 5.93 -5.65
CA LEU A 106 -4.06 6.40 -4.30
C LEU A 106 -2.61 6.08 -3.93
N ILE A 107 -2.01 5.05 -4.54
CA ILE A 107 -0.67 4.56 -4.20
C ILE A 107 0.35 4.94 -5.28
N PHE A 108 -0.07 4.94 -6.54
CA PHE A 108 0.77 5.20 -7.70
C PHE A 108 0.18 6.33 -8.55
N ASN A 109 1.04 7.20 -9.07
CA ASN A 109 0.69 8.18 -10.12
C ASN A 109 0.67 7.56 -11.51
#